data_AF-A0AAV6CME3-F1
#
_entry.id   AF-A0AAV6CME3-F1
#
_cell.length_a   1.000
_cell.length_b   1.000
_cell.length_c   1.000
_cell.angle_alpha   90.00
_cell.angle_beta   90.00
_cell.angle_gamma   90.00
#
_symmetry.space_group_name_H-M   'P 1'
#
loop_
_entity.id
_entity.type
_entity.pdbx_description
1 polymer ?
#
loop_
_entity_poly.entity_id
_entity_poly.type
_entity_poly.pdbx_seq_one_letter_code
_entity_poly.pdbx_strand_id
1 'polypeptide(L)'
;MSSAEAKSTESKRPRASVLARLKALATAIRIAIPEGSQLPLTVWRQRHRGILALLWLQAIGITCFSLYRQNGIVHSLGEGAIIAAAALVASLPLRPRTVRASVAAFGLIASSAVLVHLSGGYIEFHFHFFVMVGLLALYQEWPPFLVAIAFVLFHHGVVGVLDPSSVYNHSAALAHPWRWAAIHAVFIAAMSIVCLITWRVNETTHALAKLLLKSAGEGILGLDPAGRVTFINDPAVALFEWSERSVIGQPLRRLLPVAAGGETGLEAAILEGGATPRAGEADVATIGRHHGARRVCPHAHHPAREDRGDRGGAQGRHRSPPPPRAVRAAPPDRRRARRGRPAHLPVPGSSGGEPADR
;
A
#
# COMPACT_ATOMS: atom_id res chain seq x y z
N MET A 1 -27.45 69.51 -3.51
CA MET A 1 -28.41 68.38 -3.34
C MET A 1 -28.71 67.89 -4.74
N SER A 2 -28.28 66.71 -5.22
CA SER A 2 -28.49 65.39 -4.65
C SER A 2 -27.40 64.42 -5.15
N SER A 3 -26.79 63.67 -4.23
CA SER A 3 -25.88 62.57 -4.53
C SER A 3 -26.63 61.40 -5.15
N ALA A 4 -26.09 60.84 -6.22
CA ALA A 4 -26.52 59.56 -6.78
C ALA A 4 -26.13 58.42 -5.82
N GLU A 5 -27.12 57.79 -5.20
CA GLU A 5 -26.96 56.55 -4.44
C GLU A 5 -26.60 55.39 -5.38
N ALA A 6 -25.34 54.96 -5.32
CA ALA A 6 -24.92 53.67 -5.85
C ALA A 6 -25.53 52.55 -5.00
N LYS A 7 -26.61 51.93 -5.49
CA LYS A 7 -27.15 50.69 -4.92
C LYS A 7 -26.12 49.57 -5.09
N SER A 8 -25.50 49.23 -3.96
CA SER A 8 -24.77 47.99 -3.71
C SER A 8 -25.56 46.78 -4.24
N THR A 9 -25.07 46.16 -5.31
CA THR A 9 -25.52 44.85 -5.76
C THR A 9 -24.88 43.79 -4.87
N GLU A 10 -25.52 43.52 -3.73
CA GLU A 10 -25.15 42.41 -2.87
C GLU A 10 -25.45 41.09 -3.61
N SER A 11 -24.39 40.48 -4.14
CA SER A 11 -24.42 39.16 -4.79
C SER A 11 -24.82 38.09 -3.78
N LYS A 12 -26.13 37.80 -3.69
CA LYS A 12 -26.67 36.66 -2.94
C LYS A 12 -26.18 35.37 -3.61
N ARG A 13 -25.12 34.76 -3.06
CA ARG A 13 -24.71 33.40 -3.41
C ARG A 13 -25.92 32.45 -3.30
N PRO A 14 -26.22 31.62 -4.31
CA PRO A 14 -27.36 30.71 -4.26
C PRO A 14 -27.18 29.72 -3.10
N ARG A 15 -28.17 29.65 -2.20
CA ARG A 15 -28.25 28.61 -1.16
C ARG A 15 -28.37 27.27 -1.88
N ALA A 16 -27.27 26.52 -1.95
CA ALA A 16 -27.29 25.16 -2.49
C ALA A 16 -28.43 24.37 -1.82
N SER A 17 -29.30 23.76 -2.62
CA SER A 17 -30.44 22.99 -2.11
C SER A 17 -29.95 21.89 -1.17
N VAL A 18 -30.75 21.54 -0.16
CA VAL A 18 -30.43 20.44 0.78
C VAL A 18 -30.03 19.17 0.00
N LEU A 19 -30.73 18.88 -1.11
CA LEU A 19 -30.44 17.77 -1.99
C LEU A 19 -29.03 17.87 -2.64
N ALA A 20 -28.58 19.06 -3.05
CA ALA A 20 -27.24 19.25 -3.60
C ALA A 20 -26.17 19.04 -2.54
N ARG A 21 -26.41 19.49 -1.30
CA ARG A 21 -25.50 19.24 -0.16
C ARG A 21 -25.44 17.74 0.20
N LEU A 22 -26.58 17.05 0.20
CA LEU A 22 -26.64 15.60 0.44
C LEU A 22 -25.93 14.81 -0.65
N LYS A 23 -26.10 15.19 -1.93
CA LYS A 23 -25.37 14.57 -3.05
C LYS A 23 -23.87 14.82 -2.95
N ALA A 24 -23.44 16.05 -2.66
CA ALA A 24 -22.03 16.38 -2.47
C ALA A 24 -21.41 15.58 -1.31
N LEU A 25 -22.14 15.46 -0.20
CA LEU A 25 -21.73 14.64 0.94
C LEU A 25 -21.63 13.16 0.58
N ALA A 26 -22.63 12.59 -0.11
CA ALA A 26 -22.61 11.21 -0.56
C ALA A 26 -21.44 10.93 -1.51
N THR A 27 -21.15 11.84 -2.43
CA THR A 27 -19.98 11.75 -3.32
C THR A 27 -18.67 11.84 -2.53
N ALA A 28 -18.56 12.77 -1.58
CA ALA A 28 -17.37 12.90 -0.73
C ALA A 28 -17.13 11.63 0.10
N ILE A 29 -18.18 11.06 0.69
CA ILE A 29 -18.12 9.79 1.43
C ILE A 29 -17.68 8.66 0.51
N ARG A 30 -18.27 8.54 -0.68
CA ARG A 30 -17.91 7.48 -1.64
C ARG A 30 -16.44 7.55 -2.08
N ILE A 31 -15.87 8.76 -2.19
CA ILE A 31 -14.46 8.97 -2.52
C ILE A 31 -13.54 8.64 -1.33
N ALA A 32 -14.01 8.88 -0.10
CA ALA A 32 -13.26 8.65 1.14
C ALA A 32 -13.24 7.18 1.57
N ILE A 33 -14.26 6.39 1.19
CA ILE A 33 -14.36 4.98 1.54
C ILE A 33 -13.36 4.14 0.73
N PRO A 34 -12.63 3.20 1.35
CA PRO A 34 -11.73 2.27 0.66
C PRO A 34 -12.46 1.40 -0.37
N GLU A 35 -11.79 1.14 -1.48
CA GLU A 35 -12.40 0.41 -2.60
C GLU A 35 -12.45 -1.10 -2.36
N GLY A 36 -11.55 -1.68 -1.55
CA GLY A 36 -11.44 -3.15 -1.51
C GLY A 36 -10.42 -3.70 -2.47
N SER A 37 -9.41 -2.93 -2.88
CA SER A 37 -8.51 -3.39 -3.94
C SER A 37 -7.77 -4.66 -3.51
N GLN A 38 -7.83 -5.71 -4.34
CA GLN A 38 -7.21 -6.98 -3.98
C GLN A 38 -5.70 -6.82 -3.88
N LEU A 39 -5.17 -7.13 -2.70
CA LEU A 39 -3.73 -7.16 -2.47
C LEU A 39 -3.05 -8.16 -3.42
N PRO A 40 -1.82 -7.85 -3.88
CA PRO A 40 -0.99 -8.83 -4.57
C PRO A 40 -0.89 -10.14 -3.77
N LEU A 41 -0.91 -11.27 -4.48
CA LEU A 41 -1.04 -12.59 -3.85
C LEU A 41 0.05 -12.87 -2.81
N THR A 42 1.27 -12.38 -3.05
CA THR A 42 2.44 -12.53 -2.18
C THR A 42 2.25 -11.77 -0.88
N VAL A 43 1.87 -10.49 -0.94
CA VAL A 43 1.58 -9.63 0.21
C VAL A 43 0.43 -10.20 1.03
N TRP A 44 -0.65 -10.61 0.38
CA TRP A 44 -1.79 -11.24 1.05
C TRP A 44 -1.37 -12.49 1.82
N ARG A 45 -0.59 -13.39 1.19
CA ARG A 45 -0.10 -14.63 1.84
C ARG A 45 0.79 -14.33 3.04
N GLN A 46 1.67 -13.34 2.94
CA GLN A 46 2.53 -12.93 4.05
C GLN A 46 1.70 -12.43 5.24
N ARG A 47 0.76 -11.52 5.00
CA ARG A 47 -0.15 -10.99 6.04
C ARG A 47 -1.00 -12.11 6.65
N HIS A 48 -1.61 -12.94 5.81
CA HIS A 48 -2.44 -14.05 6.26
C HIS A 48 -1.66 -15.06 7.11
N ARG A 49 -0.42 -15.39 6.73
CA ARG A 49 0.45 -16.25 7.54
C ARG A 49 0.73 -15.65 8.92
N GLY A 50 1.03 -14.35 9.00
CA GLY A 50 1.24 -13.68 10.29
C GLY A 50 -0.01 -13.72 11.16
N ILE A 51 -1.17 -13.48 10.56
CA ILE A 51 -2.47 -13.56 11.25
C ILE A 51 -2.77 -14.98 11.73
N LEU A 52 -2.51 -16.01 10.93
CA LEU A 52 -2.68 -17.40 11.36
C LEU A 52 -1.74 -17.77 12.50
N ALA A 53 -0.48 -17.33 12.46
CA ALA A 53 0.46 -17.57 13.55
C ALA A 53 -0.03 -16.94 14.86
N LEU A 54 -0.54 -15.70 14.81
CA LEU A 54 -1.15 -15.06 15.97
C LEU A 54 -2.40 -15.81 16.45
N LEU A 55 -3.26 -16.27 15.54
CA LEU A 55 -4.49 -16.98 15.91
C LEU A 55 -4.20 -18.33 16.59
N TRP A 56 -3.19 -19.06 16.11
CA TRP A 56 -2.68 -20.26 16.80
C TRP A 56 -2.09 -19.94 18.17
N LEU A 57 -1.31 -18.87 18.27
CA LEU A 57 -0.77 -18.41 19.55
C LEU A 57 -1.89 -18.04 20.52
N GLN A 58 -2.97 -17.40 20.06
CA GLN A 58 -4.13 -17.10 20.88
C GLN A 58 -4.87 -18.36 21.32
N ALA A 59 -5.05 -19.36 20.46
CA ALA A 59 -5.67 -20.64 20.85
C ALA A 59 -4.91 -21.32 22.01
N ILE A 60 -3.58 -21.36 21.91
CA ILE A 60 -2.71 -21.88 22.97
C ILE A 60 -2.79 -20.98 24.20
N GLY A 61 -2.64 -19.67 24.02
CA GLY A 61 -2.65 -18.68 25.10
C GLY A 61 -3.96 -18.68 25.89
N ILE A 62 -5.10 -18.83 25.23
CA ILE A 62 -6.43 -18.94 25.84
C ILE A 62 -6.54 -20.23 26.65
N THR A 63 -6.07 -21.36 26.12
CA THR A 63 -6.04 -22.63 26.86
C THR A 63 -5.22 -22.48 28.14
N CYS A 64 -4.00 -21.93 28.03
CA CYS A 64 -3.11 -21.69 29.16
C CYS A 64 -3.71 -20.69 30.16
N PHE A 65 -4.33 -19.62 29.69
CA PHE A 65 -4.96 -18.61 30.53
C PHE A 65 -6.18 -19.19 31.26
N SER A 66 -7.01 -19.97 30.59
CA SER A 66 -8.16 -20.66 31.20
C SER A 66 -7.70 -21.61 32.32
N LEU A 67 -6.63 -22.38 32.10
CA LEU A 67 -6.01 -23.23 33.12
C LEU A 67 -5.43 -22.41 34.28
N TYR A 68 -4.76 -21.30 33.98
CA TYR A 68 -4.22 -20.38 35.01
C TYR A 68 -5.33 -19.82 35.91
N ARG A 69 -6.49 -19.53 35.32
CA ARG A 69 -7.72 -19.12 36.02
C ARG A 69 -8.39 -20.25 36.81
N GLN A 70 -7.75 -21.41 36.92
CA GLN A 70 -8.21 -22.58 37.66
C GLN A 70 -9.51 -23.19 37.11
N ASN A 71 -9.81 -22.99 35.82
CA ASN A 71 -10.90 -23.70 35.17
C ASN A 71 -10.53 -25.18 34.93
N GLY A 72 -11.56 -26.03 34.78
CA GLY A 72 -11.35 -27.45 34.49
C GLY A 72 -10.69 -27.69 33.14
N ILE A 73 -9.83 -28.72 33.06
CA ILE A 73 -9.02 -29.02 31.87
C ILE A 73 -9.87 -29.15 30.59
N VAL A 74 -11.02 -29.82 30.67
CA VAL A 74 -11.92 -30.01 29.52
C VAL A 74 -12.46 -28.68 29.01
N HIS A 75 -12.87 -27.78 29.91
CA HIS A 75 -13.34 -26.44 29.55
C HIS A 75 -12.21 -25.63 28.91
N SER A 76 -11.02 -25.62 29.50
CA SER A 76 -9.86 -24.90 28.96
C SER A 76 -9.44 -25.39 27.57
N LEU A 77 -9.43 -26.70 27.35
CA LEU A 77 -9.19 -27.28 26.02
C LEU A 77 -10.30 -26.91 25.03
N GLY A 78 -11.56 -26.88 25.48
CA GLY A 78 -12.70 -26.46 24.67
C GLY A 78 -12.57 -25.02 24.15
N GLU A 79 -12.24 -24.07 25.04
CA GLU A 79 -12.04 -22.66 24.68
C GLU A 79 -10.94 -22.49 23.62
N GLY A 80 -9.79 -23.14 23.83
CA GLY A 80 -8.71 -23.14 22.85
C GLY A 80 -9.06 -23.84 21.54
N ALA A 81 -9.79 -24.96 21.60
CA ALA A 81 -10.15 -25.76 20.43
C ALA A 81 -11.06 -24.99 19.46
N ILE A 82 -11.98 -24.16 19.95
CA ILE A 82 -12.84 -23.32 19.10
C ILE A 82 -11.99 -22.36 18.27
N ILE A 83 -11.00 -21.71 18.90
CA ILE A 83 -10.09 -20.78 18.22
C ILE A 83 -9.15 -21.52 17.27
N ALA A 84 -8.63 -22.67 17.69
CA ALA A 84 -7.80 -23.54 16.85
C ALA A 84 -8.55 -24.04 15.61
N ALA A 85 -9.85 -24.37 15.74
CA ALA A 85 -10.69 -24.78 14.62
C ALA A 85 -10.84 -23.65 13.59
N ALA A 86 -11.04 -22.40 14.03
CA ALA A 86 -11.04 -21.24 13.14
C ALA A 86 -9.68 -21.08 12.41
N ALA A 87 -8.56 -21.24 13.13
CA ALA A 87 -7.22 -21.19 12.54
C ALA A 87 -7.00 -22.29 11.49
N LEU A 88 -7.45 -23.52 11.79
CA LEU A 88 -7.38 -24.65 10.88
C LEU A 88 -8.19 -24.40 9.61
N VAL A 89 -9.45 -24.00 9.74
CA VAL A 89 -10.32 -23.73 8.58
C VAL A 89 -9.77 -22.57 7.73
N ALA A 90 -9.25 -21.51 8.37
CA ALA A 90 -8.64 -20.38 7.67
C ALA A 90 -7.35 -20.78 6.91
N SER A 91 -6.65 -21.83 7.36
CA SER A 91 -5.44 -22.34 6.70
C SER A 91 -5.70 -23.16 5.42
N LEU A 92 -6.94 -23.64 5.22
CA LEU A 92 -7.27 -24.56 4.13
C LEU A 92 -7.08 -23.90 2.75
N PRO A 93 -6.17 -24.41 1.89
CA PRO A 93 -5.81 -23.74 0.62
C PRO A 93 -6.91 -23.81 -0.44
N LEU A 94 -7.86 -24.74 -0.32
CA LEU A 94 -8.97 -24.95 -1.26
C LEU A 94 -10.07 -23.89 -1.17
N ARG A 95 -10.06 -23.04 -0.12
CA ARG A 95 -11.08 -22.02 0.09
C ARG A 95 -10.68 -20.68 -0.56
N PRO A 96 -11.65 -19.89 -1.04
CA PRO A 96 -11.39 -18.52 -1.50
C PRO A 96 -10.71 -17.69 -0.40
N ARG A 97 -9.85 -16.76 -0.79
CA ARG A 97 -9.09 -15.90 0.14
C ARG A 97 -9.97 -15.15 1.11
N THR A 98 -11.06 -14.57 0.59
CA THR A 98 -12.02 -13.82 1.38
C THR A 98 -12.66 -14.70 2.46
N VAL A 99 -13.00 -15.96 2.14
CA VAL A 99 -13.53 -16.91 3.13
C VAL A 99 -12.48 -17.19 4.21
N ARG A 100 -11.24 -17.46 3.81
CA ARG A 100 -10.14 -17.70 4.76
C ARG A 100 -9.87 -16.50 5.65
N ALA A 101 -9.88 -15.30 5.09
CA ALA A 101 -9.70 -14.05 5.81
C ALA A 101 -10.87 -13.80 6.78
N SER A 102 -12.11 -14.02 6.36
CA SER A 102 -13.30 -13.88 7.20
C SER A 102 -13.33 -14.88 8.36
N VAL A 103 -12.94 -16.13 8.13
CA VAL A 103 -12.83 -17.13 9.21
C VAL A 103 -11.71 -16.76 10.19
N ALA A 104 -10.56 -16.31 9.70
CA ALA A 104 -9.49 -15.81 10.56
C ALA A 104 -9.95 -14.57 11.37
N ALA A 105 -10.73 -13.68 10.75
CA ALA A 105 -11.29 -12.51 11.39
C ALA A 105 -12.27 -12.86 12.51
N PHE A 106 -13.17 -13.80 12.24
CA PHE A 106 -14.05 -14.37 13.26
C PHE A 106 -13.22 -14.94 14.41
N GLY A 107 -12.20 -15.75 14.13
CA GLY A 107 -11.34 -16.34 15.16
C GLY A 107 -10.66 -15.31 16.05
N LEU A 108 -10.02 -14.28 15.47
CA LEU A 108 -9.32 -13.24 16.24
C LEU A 108 -10.27 -12.44 17.15
N ILE A 109 -11.47 -12.12 16.66
CA ILE A 109 -12.45 -11.36 17.45
C ILE A 109 -13.11 -12.27 18.49
N ALA A 110 -13.39 -13.54 18.16
CA ALA A 110 -13.89 -14.53 19.11
C ALA A 110 -12.91 -14.76 20.26
N SER A 111 -11.60 -14.83 19.98
CA SER A 111 -10.57 -14.87 21.02
C SER A 111 -10.67 -13.70 22.00
N SER A 112 -11.02 -12.50 21.51
CA SER A 112 -11.18 -11.31 22.37
C SER A 112 -12.37 -11.47 23.32
N ALA A 113 -13.48 -12.01 22.84
CA ALA A 113 -14.64 -12.34 23.66
C ALA A 113 -14.32 -13.40 24.72
N VAL A 114 -13.64 -14.47 24.33
CA VAL A 114 -13.23 -15.54 25.26
C VAL A 114 -12.30 -14.98 26.34
N LEU A 115 -11.34 -14.13 25.99
CA LEU A 115 -10.45 -13.49 26.97
C LEU A 115 -11.22 -12.59 27.95
N VAL A 116 -12.17 -11.80 27.45
CA VAL A 116 -13.05 -10.98 28.31
C VAL A 116 -13.84 -11.86 29.27
N HIS A 117 -14.47 -12.93 28.77
CA HIS A 117 -15.21 -13.90 29.58
C HIS A 117 -14.34 -14.54 30.67
N LEU A 118 -13.20 -15.13 30.29
CA LEU A 118 -12.28 -15.81 31.23
C LEU A 118 -11.65 -14.85 32.27
N SER A 119 -11.54 -13.57 31.92
CA SER A 119 -11.08 -12.55 32.86
C SER A 119 -12.14 -12.18 33.90
N GLY A 120 -13.42 -12.46 33.64
CA GLY A 120 -14.55 -11.98 34.44
C GLY A 120 -14.98 -10.56 34.05
N GLY A 121 -14.86 -10.19 32.78
CA GLY A 121 -15.32 -8.90 32.28
C GLY A 121 -14.37 -7.72 32.52
N TYR A 122 -13.08 -7.96 32.75
CA TYR A 122 -12.11 -6.88 32.98
C TYR A 122 -11.91 -6.01 31.74
N ILE A 123 -11.85 -4.69 31.97
CA ILE A 123 -11.77 -3.68 30.92
C ILE A 123 -10.46 -3.82 30.12
N GLU A 124 -9.37 -4.23 30.76
CA GLU A 124 -8.06 -4.42 30.13
C GLU A 124 -8.12 -5.41 28.97
N PHE A 125 -8.92 -6.48 29.11
CA PHE A 125 -9.11 -7.47 28.06
C PHE A 125 -10.02 -6.96 26.93
N HIS A 126 -10.84 -5.93 27.17
CA HIS A 126 -11.61 -5.29 26.11
C HIS A 126 -10.70 -4.52 25.13
N PHE A 127 -9.53 -4.03 25.58
CA PHE A 127 -8.56 -3.41 24.67
C PHE A 127 -8.07 -4.37 23.59
N HIS A 128 -8.12 -5.68 23.83
CA HIS A 128 -7.76 -6.69 22.84
C HIS A 128 -8.62 -6.60 21.57
N PHE A 129 -9.92 -6.24 21.67
CA PHE A 129 -10.77 -6.00 20.51
C PHE A 129 -10.21 -4.90 19.59
N PHE A 130 -9.71 -3.80 20.16
CA PHE A 130 -9.13 -2.69 19.38
C PHE A 130 -7.90 -3.13 18.62
N VAL A 131 -7.02 -3.91 19.27
CA VAL A 131 -5.82 -4.47 18.63
C VAL A 131 -6.22 -5.38 17.48
N MET A 132 -7.21 -6.26 17.68
CA MET A 132 -7.66 -7.19 16.64
C MET A 132 -8.35 -6.48 15.47
N VAL A 133 -9.21 -5.49 15.71
CA VAL A 133 -9.82 -4.67 14.65
C VAL A 133 -8.74 -3.94 13.84
N GLY A 134 -7.74 -3.36 14.51
CA GLY A 134 -6.60 -2.73 13.85
C GLY A 134 -5.81 -3.70 12.97
N LEU A 135 -5.55 -4.92 13.47
CA LEU A 135 -4.89 -5.97 12.71
C LEU A 135 -5.70 -6.41 11.49
N LEU A 136 -7.03 -6.50 11.60
CA LEU A 136 -7.90 -6.93 10.50
C LEU A 136 -7.94 -5.94 9.34
N ALA A 137 -7.69 -4.66 9.60
CA ALA A 137 -7.51 -3.66 8.55
C ALA A 137 -6.35 -4.01 7.59
N LEU A 138 -5.40 -4.87 8.01
CA LEU A 138 -4.34 -5.35 7.13
C LEU A 138 -4.84 -6.22 5.98
N TYR A 139 -6.02 -6.86 6.09
CA TYR A 139 -6.58 -7.59 4.95
C TYR A 139 -6.99 -6.66 3.82
N GLN A 140 -7.33 -5.40 4.11
CA GLN A 140 -7.82 -4.45 3.11
C GLN A 140 -8.99 -5.03 2.29
N GLU A 141 -9.88 -5.74 2.98
CA GLU A 141 -11.06 -6.38 2.40
C GLU A 141 -12.28 -6.14 3.30
N TRP A 142 -13.42 -5.81 2.69
CA TRP A 142 -14.66 -5.56 3.42
C TRP A 142 -15.19 -6.78 4.19
N PRO A 143 -15.25 -8.00 3.62
CA PRO A 143 -15.87 -9.13 4.31
C PRO A 143 -15.25 -9.50 5.67
N PRO A 144 -13.92 -9.64 5.84
CA PRO A 144 -13.34 -9.89 7.17
C PRO A 144 -13.60 -8.73 8.16
N PHE A 145 -13.61 -7.50 7.68
CA PHE A 145 -13.87 -6.32 8.51
C PHE A 145 -15.33 -6.26 8.99
N LEU A 146 -16.28 -6.54 8.10
CA LEU A 146 -17.71 -6.58 8.45
C LEU A 146 -18.05 -7.74 9.39
N VAL A 147 -17.40 -8.90 9.23
CA VAL A 147 -17.51 -10.03 10.18
C VAL A 147 -17.09 -9.59 11.58
N ALA A 148 -15.98 -8.85 11.70
CA ALA A 148 -15.52 -8.34 12.98
C ALA A 148 -16.52 -7.37 13.62
N ILE A 149 -17.01 -6.40 12.85
CA ILE A 149 -18.02 -5.43 13.35
C ILE A 149 -19.30 -6.15 13.79
N ALA A 150 -19.82 -7.04 12.95
CA ALA A 150 -21.03 -7.80 13.25
C ALA A 150 -20.88 -8.62 14.53
N PHE A 151 -19.73 -9.27 14.71
CA PHE A 151 -19.44 -10.02 15.93
C PHE A 151 -19.41 -9.10 17.16
N VAL A 152 -18.71 -7.96 17.10
CA VAL A 152 -18.61 -7.04 18.26
C VAL A 152 -19.98 -6.53 18.66
N LEU A 153 -20.81 -6.16 17.68
CA LEU A 153 -22.20 -5.73 17.92
C LEU A 153 -23.03 -6.85 18.56
N PHE A 154 -22.90 -8.08 18.07
CA PHE A 154 -23.58 -9.23 18.66
C PHE A 154 -23.11 -9.49 20.10
N HIS A 155 -21.80 -9.54 20.33
CA HIS A 155 -21.23 -9.81 21.65
C HIS A 155 -21.59 -8.73 22.68
N HIS A 156 -21.39 -7.44 22.38
CA HIS A 156 -21.64 -6.39 23.37
C HIS A 156 -23.12 -5.97 23.43
N GLY A 157 -23.85 -6.09 22.31
CA GLY A 157 -25.26 -5.72 22.24
C GLY A 157 -26.21 -6.82 22.68
N VAL A 158 -26.00 -8.06 22.22
CA VAL A 158 -26.87 -9.20 22.55
C VAL A 158 -26.36 -9.91 23.80
N VAL A 159 -25.13 -10.44 23.78
CA VAL A 159 -24.59 -11.20 24.92
C VAL A 159 -24.42 -10.30 26.15
N GLY A 160 -23.87 -9.09 25.99
CA GLY A 160 -23.69 -8.13 27.09
C GLY A 160 -24.99 -7.63 27.73
N VAL A 161 -26.15 -7.86 27.10
CA VAL A 161 -27.46 -7.53 27.66
C VAL A 161 -28.13 -8.76 28.28
N LEU A 162 -28.01 -9.94 27.64
CA LEU A 162 -28.61 -11.19 28.12
C LEU A 162 -27.84 -11.81 29.29
N ASP A 163 -26.51 -11.72 29.27
CA ASP A 163 -25.61 -12.12 30.35
C ASP A 163 -24.54 -11.03 30.57
N PRO A 164 -24.90 -9.91 31.21
CA PRO A 164 -23.99 -8.80 31.44
C PRO A 164 -22.76 -9.17 32.26
N SER A 165 -22.86 -10.15 33.17
CA SER A 165 -21.75 -10.63 34.00
C SER A 165 -20.63 -11.31 33.22
N SER A 166 -20.94 -11.88 32.05
CA SER A 166 -19.93 -12.47 31.17
C SER A 166 -19.08 -11.42 30.43
N VAL A 167 -19.56 -10.17 30.35
CA VAL A 167 -18.92 -9.09 29.58
C VAL A 167 -18.40 -7.97 30.48
N TYR A 168 -19.14 -7.59 31.52
CA TYR A 168 -18.84 -6.42 32.35
C TYR A 168 -18.57 -6.80 33.82
N ASN A 169 -17.61 -6.12 34.44
CA ASN A 169 -17.19 -6.42 35.82
C ASN A 169 -17.64 -5.37 36.87
N HIS A 170 -18.41 -4.35 36.49
CA HIS A 170 -18.78 -3.25 37.40
C HIS A 170 -20.28 -2.96 37.42
N SER A 171 -20.79 -2.55 38.60
CA SER A 171 -22.22 -2.41 38.90
C SER A 171 -22.97 -1.51 37.92
N ALA A 172 -22.35 -0.38 37.51
CA ALA A 172 -22.97 0.55 36.57
C ALA A 172 -23.26 -0.08 35.19
N ALA A 173 -22.42 -1.02 34.72
CA ALA A 173 -22.65 -1.73 33.46
C ALA A 173 -23.66 -2.86 33.60
N LEU A 174 -23.62 -3.59 34.71
CA LEU A 174 -24.62 -4.63 35.01
C LEU A 174 -26.03 -4.04 35.11
N ALA A 175 -26.18 -2.87 35.73
CA ALA A 175 -27.47 -2.20 35.86
C ALA A 175 -27.99 -1.57 34.56
N HIS A 176 -27.08 -1.16 33.66
CA HIS A 176 -27.42 -0.44 32.44
C HIS A 176 -26.58 -0.90 31.22
N PRO A 177 -26.70 -2.18 30.81
CA PRO A 177 -25.80 -2.78 29.82
C PRO A 177 -25.86 -2.07 28.46
N TRP A 178 -27.04 -1.63 28.01
CA TRP A 178 -27.18 -0.86 26.76
C TRP A 178 -26.41 0.46 26.74
N ARG A 179 -26.32 1.16 27.89
CA ARG A 179 -25.56 2.41 27.97
C ARG A 179 -24.07 2.14 27.78
N TRP A 180 -23.57 1.10 28.43
CA TRP A 180 -22.15 0.74 28.35
C TRP A 180 -21.78 0.09 27.01
N ALA A 181 -22.67 -0.72 26.42
CA ALA A 181 -22.54 -1.20 25.05
C ALA A 181 -22.45 -0.05 24.05
N ALA A 182 -23.28 1.01 24.21
CA ALA A 182 -23.22 2.20 23.36
C ALA A 182 -21.89 2.95 23.50
N ILE A 183 -21.34 3.09 24.72
CA ILE A 183 -20.02 3.69 24.94
C ILE A 183 -18.93 2.89 24.21
N HIS A 184 -18.93 1.56 24.35
CA HIS A 184 -17.98 0.69 23.63
C HIS A 184 -18.13 0.80 22.11
N ALA A 185 -19.37 0.84 21.62
CA ALA A 185 -19.66 0.97 20.19
C ALA A 185 -19.13 2.29 19.61
N VAL A 186 -19.19 3.40 20.36
CA VAL A 186 -18.61 4.68 19.93
C VAL A 186 -17.10 4.56 19.72
N PHE A 187 -16.37 3.95 20.66
CA PHE A 187 -14.92 3.78 20.51
C PHE A 187 -14.54 2.80 19.40
N ILE A 188 -15.28 1.69 19.24
CA ILE A 188 -15.04 0.76 18.13
C ILE A 188 -15.36 1.42 16.78
N ALA A 189 -16.40 2.24 16.69
CA ALA A 189 -16.70 3.01 15.49
C ALA A 189 -15.58 4.02 15.19
N ALA A 190 -15.09 4.74 16.19
CA ALA A 190 -13.97 5.68 16.04
C ALA A 190 -12.70 4.97 15.55
N MET A 191 -12.34 3.84 16.16
CA MET A 191 -11.20 3.01 15.71
C MET A 191 -11.40 2.50 14.28
N SER A 192 -12.62 2.07 13.94
CA SER A 192 -12.95 1.60 12.60
C SER A 192 -12.79 2.70 11.56
N ILE A 193 -13.20 3.95 11.88
CA ILE A 193 -12.98 5.11 11.02
C ILE A 193 -11.47 5.34 10.79
N VAL A 194 -10.66 5.28 11.85
CA VAL A 194 -9.20 5.39 11.73
C VAL A 194 -8.65 4.30 10.81
N CYS A 195 -9.04 3.05 11.01
CA CYS A 195 -8.66 1.93 10.14
C CYS A 195 -9.05 2.14 8.68
N LEU A 196 -10.26 2.63 8.41
CA LEU A 196 -10.73 2.92 7.05
C LEU A 196 -9.93 4.05 6.40
N ILE A 197 -9.61 5.12 7.15
CA ILE A 197 -8.76 6.20 6.66
C ILE A 197 -7.37 5.68 6.32
N THR A 198 -6.74 4.93 7.24
CA THR A 198 -5.41 4.33 7.02
C THR A 198 -5.41 3.39 5.83
N TRP A 199 -6.45 2.56 5.69
CA TRP A 199 -6.61 1.69 4.53
C TRP A 199 -6.72 2.52 3.24
N ARG A 200 -7.57 3.54 3.19
CA ARG A 200 -7.70 4.40 2.01
C ARG A 200 -6.38 5.07 1.63
N VAL A 201 -5.65 5.60 2.61
CA VAL A 201 -4.33 6.21 2.39
C VAL A 201 -3.33 5.20 1.82
N ASN A 202 -3.40 3.93 2.26
CA ASN A 202 -2.52 2.90 1.74
C ASN A 202 -2.88 2.52 0.29
N GLU A 203 -4.17 2.41 -0.03
CA GLU A 203 -4.63 2.19 -1.41
C GLU A 203 -4.17 3.31 -2.35
N THR A 204 -4.34 4.57 -1.94
CA THR A 204 -3.93 5.72 -2.78
C THR A 204 -2.43 5.80 -2.93
N THR A 205 -1.65 5.53 -1.87
CA THR A 205 -0.19 5.48 -1.93
C THR A 205 0.28 4.40 -2.91
N HIS A 206 -0.31 3.20 -2.84
CA HIS A 206 0.00 2.12 -3.78
C HIS A 206 -0.41 2.44 -5.22
N ALA A 207 -1.56 3.09 -5.43
CA ALA A 207 -2.01 3.52 -6.76
C ALA A 207 -1.07 4.59 -7.35
N LEU A 208 -0.68 5.59 -6.56
CA LEU A 208 0.24 6.64 -6.97
C LEU A 208 1.63 6.08 -7.32
N ALA A 209 2.17 5.18 -6.47
CA ALA A 209 3.45 4.54 -6.74
C ALA A 209 3.44 3.77 -8.08
N LYS A 210 2.35 3.05 -8.37
CA LYS A 210 2.18 2.38 -9.68
C LYS A 210 2.13 3.36 -10.84
N LEU A 211 1.46 4.50 -10.69
CA LEU A 211 1.39 5.52 -11.74
C LEU A 211 2.76 6.17 -12.00
N LEU A 212 3.48 6.56 -10.95
CA LEU A 212 4.82 7.15 -11.07
C LEU A 212 5.79 6.22 -11.80
N LEU A 213 5.75 4.92 -11.48
CA LEU A 213 6.57 3.91 -12.17
C LEU A 213 6.19 3.77 -13.64
N LYS A 214 4.89 3.82 -13.97
CA LYS A 214 4.40 3.73 -15.36
C LYS A 214 4.67 4.99 -16.18
N SER A 215 4.64 6.16 -15.56
CA SER A 215 4.84 7.45 -16.22
C SER A 215 6.30 7.91 -16.27
N ALA A 216 7.21 7.25 -15.55
CA ALA A 216 8.62 7.52 -15.66
C ALA A 216 9.03 7.37 -17.13
N GLY A 217 9.72 8.37 -17.72
CA GLY A 217 10.17 8.28 -19.12
C GLY A 217 11.32 7.29 -19.34
N GLU A 218 11.83 6.71 -18.26
CA GLU A 218 12.97 5.79 -18.23
C GLU A 218 12.49 4.35 -18.02
N GLY A 219 13.22 3.39 -18.59
CA GLY A 219 12.93 1.98 -18.38
C GLY A 219 13.37 1.55 -16.99
N ILE A 220 12.45 1.05 -16.17
CA ILE A 220 12.71 0.59 -14.81
C ILE A 220 12.41 -0.90 -14.72
N LEU A 221 13.35 -1.66 -14.18
CA LEU A 221 13.17 -3.06 -13.75
C LEU A 221 13.47 -3.19 -12.25
N GLY A 222 12.66 -3.97 -11.54
CA GLY A 222 12.98 -4.43 -10.19
C GLY A 222 13.52 -5.84 -10.19
N LEU A 223 14.47 -6.11 -9.32
CA LEU A 223 15.08 -7.43 -9.14
C LEU A 223 14.82 -7.95 -7.73
N ASP A 224 14.62 -9.25 -7.58
CA ASP A 224 14.73 -9.91 -6.28
C ASP A 224 16.22 -10.11 -5.89
N PRO A 225 16.53 -10.48 -4.63
CA PRO A 225 17.92 -10.76 -4.21
C PRO A 225 18.61 -11.89 -5.01
N ALA A 226 17.87 -12.69 -5.78
CA ALA A 226 18.39 -13.73 -6.65
C ALA A 226 18.58 -13.25 -8.11
N GLY A 227 18.37 -11.95 -8.39
CA GLY A 227 18.52 -11.33 -9.70
C GLY A 227 17.40 -11.67 -10.69
N ARG A 228 16.22 -12.06 -10.22
CA ARG A 228 15.03 -12.31 -11.05
C ARG A 228 14.18 -11.07 -11.14
N VAL A 229 13.59 -10.84 -12.32
CA VAL A 229 12.73 -9.68 -12.54
C VAL A 229 11.44 -9.80 -11.74
N THR A 230 11.20 -8.88 -10.82
CA THR A 230 9.97 -8.81 -10.01
C THR A 230 8.95 -7.84 -10.57
N PHE A 231 9.40 -6.80 -11.27
CA PHE A 231 8.56 -5.86 -12.00
C PHE A 231 9.31 -5.27 -13.20
N ILE A 232 8.54 -4.78 -14.18
CA ILE A 232 9.03 -3.99 -15.32
C ILE A 232 7.98 -2.92 -15.65
N ASN A 233 8.40 -1.69 -15.96
CA ASN A 233 7.46 -0.62 -16.36
C ASN A 233 7.22 -0.56 -17.88
N ASP A 234 6.18 0.17 -18.30
CA ASP A 234 5.77 0.31 -19.71
C ASP A 234 6.90 0.85 -20.63
N PRO A 235 7.68 1.88 -20.23
CA PRO A 235 8.85 2.30 -20.99
C PRO A 235 9.92 1.22 -21.16
N ALA A 236 10.19 0.39 -20.14
CA ALA A 236 11.15 -0.71 -20.26
C ALA A 236 10.63 -1.82 -21.19
N VAL A 237 9.34 -2.14 -21.10
CA VAL A 237 8.64 -3.05 -22.03
C VAL A 237 8.78 -2.55 -23.47
N ALA A 238 8.50 -1.26 -23.71
CA ALA A 238 8.63 -0.66 -25.04
C ALA A 238 10.09 -0.59 -25.51
N LEU A 239 11.04 -0.30 -24.61
CA LEU A 239 12.47 -0.19 -24.92
C LEU A 239 13.08 -1.52 -25.34
N PHE A 240 12.68 -2.60 -24.65
CA PHE A 240 13.22 -3.94 -24.88
C PHE A 240 12.38 -4.79 -25.82
N GLU A 241 11.18 -4.35 -26.18
CA GLU A 241 10.18 -5.10 -26.96
C GLU A 241 9.82 -6.42 -26.28
N TRP A 242 9.77 -6.41 -24.94
CA TRP A 242 9.40 -7.58 -24.16
C TRP A 242 7.92 -7.55 -23.80
N SER A 243 7.30 -8.72 -23.62
CA SER A 243 6.01 -8.77 -22.93
C SER A 243 6.23 -8.82 -21.42
N GLU A 244 5.46 -8.07 -20.63
CA GLU A 244 5.56 -8.10 -19.16
C GLU A 244 5.49 -9.55 -18.65
N ARG A 245 4.55 -10.35 -19.17
CA ARG A 245 4.37 -11.76 -18.78
C ARG A 245 5.56 -12.67 -19.09
N SER A 246 6.34 -12.37 -20.13
CA SER A 246 7.50 -13.21 -20.50
C SER A 246 8.75 -12.91 -19.68
N VAL A 247 8.79 -11.77 -18.99
CA VAL A 247 9.97 -11.26 -18.28
C VAL A 247 9.89 -11.52 -16.78
N ILE A 248 8.70 -11.37 -16.18
CA ILE A 248 8.50 -11.54 -14.74
C ILE A 248 8.91 -12.95 -14.30
N GLY A 249 9.78 -13.04 -13.29
CA GLY A 249 10.31 -14.28 -12.73
C GLY A 249 11.54 -14.85 -13.46
N GLN A 250 11.88 -14.32 -14.65
CA GLN A 250 13.10 -14.72 -15.36
C GLN A 250 14.33 -14.07 -14.71
N PRO A 251 15.47 -14.78 -14.68
CA PRO A 251 16.73 -14.19 -14.25
C PRO A 251 17.22 -13.17 -15.30
N LEU A 252 17.60 -11.96 -14.86
CA LEU A 252 17.97 -10.86 -15.77
C LEU A 252 19.07 -11.26 -16.77
N ARG A 253 20.05 -12.05 -16.33
CA ARG A 253 21.14 -12.59 -17.16
C ARG A 253 20.69 -13.38 -18.40
N ARG A 254 19.49 -13.98 -18.38
CA ARG A 254 18.94 -14.70 -19.54
C ARG A 254 18.30 -13.76 -20.55
N LEU A 255 17.77 -12.64 -20.08
CA LEU A 255 17.07 -11.66 -20.89
C LEU A 255 18.05 -10.68 -21.55
N LEU A 256 19.16 -10.39 -20.88
CA LEU A 256 20.28 -9.62 -21.38
C LEU A 256 21.55 -10.47 -21.29
N PRO A 257 21.78 -11.39 -22.26
CA PRO A 257 23.05 -12.09 -22.34
C PRO A 257 24.15 -11.05 -22.59
N VAL A 258 25.02 -10.87 -21.60
CA VAL A 258 26.23 -10.06 -21.75
C VAL A 258 27.08 -10.72 -22.84
N ALA A 259 27.41 -9.95 -23.88
CA ALA A 259 28.34 -10.43 -24.90
C ALA A 259 29.69 -10.68 -24.23
N ALA A 260 30.08 -11.95 -24.14
CA ALA A 260 31.39 -12.36 -23.64
C ALA A 260 32.47 -11.67 -24.48
N GLY A 261 33.15 -10.67 -23.92
CA GLY A 261 34.26 -9.96 -24.55
C GLY A 261 34.10 -8.44 -24.69
N GLY A 262 32.98 -7.84 -24.26
CA GLY A 262 32.88 -6.39 -24.13
C GLY A 262 32.84 -5.97 -22.67
N GLU A 263 33.71 -5.06 -22.24
CA GLU A 263 33.62 -4.34 -20.95
C GLU A 263 32.35 -3.46 -20.91
N THR A 264 31.18 -4.06 -21.00
CA THR A 264 29.91 -3.39 -20.75
C THR A 264 29.63 -3.55 -19.27
N GLY A 265 29.65 -2.42 -18.55
CA GLY A 265 29.55 -2.31 -17.12
C GLY A 265 28.25 -2.78 -16.48
N LEU A 266 27.64 -3.88 -16.91
CA LEU A 266 26.60 -4.60 -16.17
C LEU A 266 27.23 -5.53 -15.12
N GLU A 267 28.28 -6.29 -15.48
CA GLU A 267 29.03 -7.06 -14.48
C GLU A 267 29.79 -6.12 -13.55
N ALA A 268 30.43 -5.07 -14.07
CA ALA A 268 31.02 -4.03 -13.24
C ALA A 268 29.96 -3.26 -12.42
N ALA A 269 28.75 -2.99 -12.92
CA ALA A 269 27.68 -2.41 -12.09
C ALA A 269 27.26 -3.32 -10.93
N ILE A 270 27.17 -4.63 -11.18
CA ILE A 270 26.78 -5.64 -10.20
C ILE A 270 27.93 -5.90 -9.21
N LEU A 271 29.19 -5.75 -9.63
CA LEU A 271 30.40 -5.99 -8.82
C LEU A 271 30.93 -4.72 -8.12
N GLU A 272 31.04 -3.58 -8.79
CA GLU A 272 31.40 -2.26 -8.23
C GLU A 272 30.28 -1.66 -7.36
N GLY A 273 29.02 -2.11 -7.57
CA GLY A 273 27.89 -1.84 -6.68
C GLY A 273 28.05 -2.42 -5.27
N GLY A 274 29.09 -3.21 -5.01
CA GLY A 274 29.77 -3.21 -3.72
C GLY A 274 28.89 -3.40 -2.49
N ALA A 275 27.85 -4.21 -2.57
CA ALA A 275 27.20 -4.78 -1.41
C ALA A 275 26.92 -6.24 -1.72
N THR A 276 27.73 -7.12 -1.14
CA THR A 276 27.23 -8.46 -0.80
C THR A 276 25.81 -8.29 -0.24
N PRO A 277 24.78 -8.93 -0.82
CA PRO A 277 23.41 -8.73 -0.35
C PRO A 277 23.36 -9.05 1.14
N ARG A 278 23.16 -8.04 1.99
CA ARG A 278 22.69 -8.34 3.34
C ARG A 278 21.27 -8.81 3.17
N ALA A 279 20.99 -10.01 3.70
CA ALA A 279 19.70 -10.68 3.55
C ALA A 279 18.53 -9.72 3.86
N GLY A 280 17.78 -9.32 2.83
CA GLY A 280 16.53 -8.57 3.00
C GLY A 280 16.28 -7.34 2.11
N GLU A 281 17.25 -6.84 1.33
CA GLU A 281 17.06 -5.63 0.48
C GLU A 281 16.82 -5.96 -1.01
N ALA A 282 15.91 -5.22 -1.65
CA ALA A 282 15.58 -5.33 -3.06
C ALA A 282 16.22 -4.18 -3.85
N ASP A 283 16.95 -4.49 -4.91
CA ASP A 283 17.65 -3.52 -5.75
C ASP A 283 16.78 -3.05 -6.93
N VAL A 284 16.81 -1.74 -7.19
CA VAL A 284 16.14 -1.10 -8.33
C VAL A 284 17.21 -0.61 -9.31
N ALA A 285 17.13 -1.04 -10.57
CA ALA A 285 18.07 -0.64 -11.62
C ALA A 285 17.36 0.20 -12.69
N THR A 286 17.95 1.35 -13.03
CA THR A 286 17.47 2.26 -14.07
C THR A 286 18.13 1.91 -15.41
N ILE A 287 17.39 1.98 -16.51
CA ILE A 287 17.90 1.58 -17.84
C ILE A 287 17.57 2.67 -18.87
N GLY A 288 18.58 3.06 -19.66
CA GLY A 288 18.48 4.11 -20.69
C GLY A 288 19.11 3.72 -22.03
N ARG A 289 18.78 4.49 -23.08
CA ARG A 289 19.42 4.36 -24.42
C ARG A 289 20.50 5.44 -24.57
N HIS A 290 21.73 5.05 -24.90
CA HIS A 290 22.79 6.00 -25.25
C HIS A 290 23.42 5.59 -26.61
N HIS A 291 23.38 6.49 -27.61
CA HIS A 291 23.96 6.29 -28.95
C HIS A 291 23.58 4.99 -29.67
N GLY A 292 22.28 4.65 -29.74
CA GLY A 292 21.82 3.49 -30.53
C GLY A 292 22.17 2.11 -29.97
N ALA A 293 23.01 2.02 -28.92
CA ALA A 293 23.27 0.80 -28.18
C ALA A 293 22.36 0.71 -26.95
N ARG A 294 21.78 -0.46 -26.72
CA ARG A 294 21.02 -0.78 -25.49
C ARG A 294 22.04 -0.90 -24.34
N ARG A 295 21.96 -0.04 -23.31
CA ARG A 295 22.84 -0.10 -22.14
C ARG A 295 22.02 -0.10 -20.85
N VAL A 296 22.43 -0.92 -19.89
CA VAL A 296 21.99 -0.80 -18.49
C VAL A 296 22.95 0.17 -17.82
N CYS A 297 22.43 1.26 -17.26
CA CYS A 297 23.24 2.27 -16.57
C CYS A 297 22.89 2.22 -15.08
N PRO A 298 23.75 1.72 -14.19
CA PRO A 298 23.48 1.81 -12.76
C PRO A 298 23.52 3.28 -12.33
N HIS A 299 22.37 3.90 -12.12
CA HIS A 299 22.32 5.17 -11.41
C HIS A 299 21.07 5.31 -10.56
N ALA A 300 21.34 5.88 -9.37
CA ALA A 300 20.46 6.22 -8.26
C ALA A 300 20.03 5.06 -7.35
N HIS A 301 20.90 4.76 -6.36
CA HIS A 301 20.47 4.18 -5.09
C HIS A 301 19.47 5.12 -4.42
N HIS A 302 18.21 4.69 -4.34
CA HIS A 302 17.30 5.15 -3.30
C HIS A 302 16.94 3.95 -2.45
N PRO A 303 17.55 3.78 -1.26
CA PRO A 303 17.06 2.77 -0.34
C PRO A 303 15.61 3.14 -0.01
N ALA A 304 14.68 2.23 -0.31
CA ALA A 304 13.37 2.26 0.28
C ALA A 304 13.55 1.94 1.77
N ARG A 305 13.95 2.94 2.57
CA ARG A 305 13.94 2.83 4.03
C ARG A 305 12.49 2.60 4.45
N GLU A 306 12.18 1.37 4.80
CA GLU A 306 11.06 1.08 5.68
C GLU A 306 11.44 1.70 7.04
N ASP A 307 10.80 2.82 7.38
CA ASP A 307 11.08 3.61 8.57
C ASP A 307 10.72 2.79 9.83
N ARG A 308 11.62 1.89 10.24
CA ARG A 308 11.64 1.38 11.60
C ARG A 308 12.19 2.49 12.46
N GLY A 309 11.27 3.23 13.08
CA GLY A 309 11.59 4.25 14.06
C GLY A 309 12.47 3.69 15.16
N ASP A 310 13.76 3.99 15.09
CA ASP A 310 14.66 3.89 16.23
C ASP A 310 14.75 5.26 16.89
N ARG A 311 14.39 5.28 18.17
CA ARG A 311 14.41 6.48 19.01
C ARG A 311 15.84 6.69 19.49
N GLY A 312 16.48 7.77 19.05
CA GLY A 312 17.74 8.22 19.61
C GLY A 312 18.00 9.67 19.23
N GLY A 313 17.83 10.60 20.17
CA GLY A 313 17.86 12.03 19.93
C GLY A 313 19.23 12.58 19.53
N ALA A 314 19.22 13.52 18.58
CA ALA A 314 20.16 14.63 18.52
C ALA A 314 19.55 15.76 17.68
N GLN A 315 19.32 16.90 18.32
CA GLN A 315 18.72 18.09 17.74
C GLN A 315 19.80 18.85 16.95
N GLY A 316 19.84 18.68 15.61
CA GLY A 316 20.75 19.40 14.72
C GLY A 316 19.97 20.21 13.68
N ARG A 317 20.08 21.53 13.73
CA ARG A 317 19.47 22.46 12.74
C ARG A 317 20.10 22.22 11.36
N HIS A 318 19.34 21.70 10.40
CA HIS A 318 19.78 21.62 8.99
C HIS A 318 19.08 22.69 8.13
N ARG A 319 19.89 23.56 7.50
CA ARG A 319 19.49 24.44 6.39
C ARG A 319 19.20 23.58 5.15
N SER A 320 18.12 23.92 4.44
CA SER A 320 17.77 23.31 3.15
C SER A 320 18.86 23.52 2.10
N PRO A 321 19.27 22.48 1.35
CA PRO A 321 20.16 22.64 0.20
C PRO A 321 19.39 23.27 -0.98
N PRO A 322 20.06 24.04 -1.86
CA PRO A 322 19.42 24.65 -3.02
C PRO A 322 19.05 23.58 -4.07
N PRO A 323 18.08 23.86 -4.96
CA PRO A 323 17.66 22.91 -5.99
C PRO A 323 18.78 22.67 -7.02
N PRO A 324 18.95 21.43 -7.51
CA PRO A 324 19.98 21.11 -8.50
C PRO A 324 19.67 21.72 -9.87
N ARG A 325 20.70 22.30 -10.50
CA ARG A 325 20.68 22.83 -11.87
C ARG A 325 20.54 21.68 -12.88
N ALA A 326 19.54 21.76 -13.75
CA ALA A 326 19.38 20.87 -14.89
C ALA A 326 20.52 21.06 -15.90
N VAL A 327 21.31 20.02 -16.12
CA VAL A 327 22.29 19.97 -17.23
C VAL A 327 21.53 19.60 -18.50
N ARG A 328 21.29 20.60 -19.37
CA ARG A 328 20.83 20.37 -20.75
C ARG A 328 21.97 19.76 -21.56
N ALA A 329 21.74 18.59 -22.17
CA ALA A 329 22.65 18.03 -23.16
C ALA A 329 22.65 18.92 -24.43
N ALA A 330 23.86 19.27 -24.90
CA ALA A 330 24.08 20.10 -26.08
C ALA A 330 23.83 19.31 -27.39
N PRO A 331 23.40 19.96 -28.50
CA PRO A 331 23.20 19.29 -29.77
C PRO A 331 24.55 18.94 -30.44
N PRO A 332 24.62 17.84 -31.23
CA PRO A 332 25.87 17.34 -31.79
C PRO A 332 26.45 18.25 -32.88
N ASP A 333 27.78 18.39 -32.82
CA ASP A 333 28.64 19.27 -33.59
C ASP A 333 28.73 18.87 -35.08
N ARG A 334 28.31 19.76 -35.98
CA ARG A 334 28.35 19.57 -37.45
C ARG A 334 29.77 19.82 -37.99
N ARG A 335 30.76 19.02 -37.60
CA ARG A 335 32.14 19.13 -38.12
C ARG A 335 32.79 17.79 -38.45
N ARG A 336 32.06 16.85 -39.07
CA ARG A 336 32.67 15.68 -39.74
C ARG A 336 31.97 15.27 -41.04
N ALA A 337 31.63 16.24 -41.88
CA ALA A 337 31.20 16.00 -43.25
C ALA A 337 31.78 17.08 -44.17
N ARG A 338 33.09 17.06 -44.42
CA ARG A 338 33.76 17.78 -45.53
C ARG A 338 35.23 17.36 -45.65
N ARG A 339 35.47 16.18 -46.22
CA ARG A 339 36.68 15.89 -47.02
C ARG A 339 36.23 15.06 -48.21
N GLY A 340 36.29 15.69 -49.38
CA GLY A 340 35.78 15.16 -50.65
C GLY A 340 35.39 16.32 -51.58
N ARG A 341 36.39 17.00 -52.15
CA ARG A 341 36.26 17.82 -53.37
C ARG A 341 36.81 16.97 -54.52
N PRO A 342 36.21 17.03 -55.71
CA PRO A 342 36.68 17.92 -56.79
C PRO A 342 35.47 18.57 -57.51
N ALA A 343 35.53 19.56 -58.41
CA ALA A 343 36.49 20.50 -58.97
C ALA A 343 35.64 21.70 -59.49
N HIS A 344 36.31 22.82 -59.77
CA HIS A 344 35.74 24.08 -60.26
C HIS A 344 35.15 24.03 -61.68
N LEU A 345 34.15 24.88 -61.97
CA LEU A 345 34.10 25.86 -63.09
C LEU A 345 32.84 26.78 -62.91
N PRO A 346 32.77 27.99 -63.53
CA PRO A 346 32.20 29.19 -62.92
C PRO A 346 30.88 29.72 -63.53
N VAL A 347 30.30 30.66 -62.78
CA VAL A 347 29.10 31.53 -62.95
C VAL A 347 29.18 32.38 -64.25
N PRO A 348 28.08 32.71 -64.97
CA PRO A 348 27.18 33.88 -64.73
C PRO A 348 25.69 33.56 -64.96
N GLY A 349 24.66 34.22 -64.41
CA GLY A 349 24.46 35.64 -64.09
C GLY A 349 23.26 36.14 -64.94
N SER A 350 22.44 37.04 -64.37
CA SER A 350 21.25 37.69 -64.96
C SER A 350 19.95 36.85 -64.93
N SER A 351 18.71 37.34 -64.85
CA SER A 351 18.06 38.62 -64.48
C SER A 351 16.60 38.49 -64.95
N GLY A 352 15.62 38.91 -64.12
CA GLY A 352 14.40 39.59 -64.61
C GLY A 352 13.23 38.79 -65.20
N GLY A 353 12.01 39.28 -64.90
CA GLY A 353 10.77 39.10 -65.69
C GLY A 353 9.87 37.96 -65.22
N GLU A 354 8.94 38.19 -64.29
CA GLU A 354 7.52 38.62 -64.46
C GLU A 354 6.51 37.46 -64.67
N PRO A 355 5.25 37.61 -64.20
CA PRO A 355 4.26 36.55 -64.00
C PRO A 355 3.21 36.48 -65.13
N ALA A 356 2.45 35.38 -65.21
CA ALA A 356 0.98 35.33 -65.40
C ALA A 356 0.48 33.94 -65.86
N ASP A 357 -0.79 33.69 -65.52
CA ASP A 357 -1.76 32.76 -66.13
C ASP A 357 -1.63 31.24 -65.90
N ARG A 358 -2.41 30.71 -64.95
CA ARG A 358 -3.81 30.27 -65.13
C ARG A 358 -4.44 29.78 -63.83
#